data_AF-A0A958GA02-F1
#
_entry.id   AF-A0A958GA02-F1
#
_cell.length_a   1.000
_cell.length_b   1.000
_cell.length_c   1.000
_cell.angle_alpha   90.00
_cell.angle_beta   90.00
_cell.angle_gamma   90.00
#
_symmetry.space_group_name_H-M   'P 1'
#
loop_
_entity.id
_entity.type
_entity.pdbx_description
1 polymer ?
#
loop_
_entity_poly.entity_id
_entity_poly.type
_entity_poly.pdbx_seq_one_letter_code
_entity_poly.pdbx_strand_id
1 'polypeptide(L)'
;MVIHFQEAYESYTDYRRTIHAIYGIYGGKWGRLGYQAGLRGEYTDRATAFGLNTPQRFAIDRADLFPSAHVSYQFSDGQQLMGSYSRRIERPRSWYLEPFITWVDAYNVRSGNPALTPEYIDSYEFGLQTFIDKA
;
A
#
# COMPACT_ATOMS: atom_id res chain seq x y z
N MET A 1 22.89 1.37 -42.83
CA MET A 1 22.48 2.19 -41.67
C MET A 1 22.96 1.45 -40.42
N VAL A 2 24.14 1.80 -39.94
CA VAL A 2 24.78 1.15 -38.78
C VAL A 2 24.33 1.92 -37.54
N ILE A 3 23.49 1.29 -36.74
CA ILE A 3 22.98 1.86 -35.50
C ILE A 3 24.14 1.85 -34.50
N HIS A 4 24.67 3.03 -34.17
CA HIS A 4 25.63 3.17 -33.08
C HIS A 4 24.85 3.10 -31.77
N PHE A 5 24.90 1.96 -31.09
CA PHE A 5 24.48 1.85 -29.69
C PHE A 5 25.53 2.57 -28.83
N GLN A 6 25.16 3.70 -28.24
CA GLN A 6 25.97 4.34 -27.20
C GLN A 6 25.70 3.64 -25.87
N GLU A 7 26.71 2.94 -25.33
CA GLU A 7 26.69 2.25 -24.02
C GLU A 7 26.42 3.18 -22.81
N ALA A 8 26.33 4.50 -23.02
CA ALA A 8 26.16 5.51 -21.97
C ALA A 8 24.73 5.63 -21.41
N TYR A 9 23.77 4.85 -21.91
CA TYR A 9 22.35 4.93 -21.53
C TYR A 9 21.76 3.63 -20.96
N GLU A 10 22.59 2.65 -20.59
CA GLU A 10 22.11 1.46 -19.88
C GLU A 10 22.18 1.68 -18.36
N SER A 11 21.02 1.97 -17.75
CA SER A 11 20.86 1.96 -16.30
C SER A 11 20.28 0.61 -15.88
N TYR A 12 21.13 -0.30 -15.41
CA TYR A 12 20.69 -1.54 -14.78
C TYR A 12 20.24 -1.25 -13.34
N THR A 13 18.93 -1.32 -13.10
CA THR A 13 18.34 -1.20 -11.76
C THR A 13 17.90 -2.59 -11.30
N ASP A 14 18.68 -3.19 -10.40
CA ASP A 14 18.25 -4.42 -9.72
C ASP A 14 17.39 -4.02 -8.50
N TYR A 15 16.08 -4.25 -8.62
CA TYR A 15 15.10 -3.99 -7.58
C TYR A 15 14.65 -5.33 -7.00
N ARG A 16 15.22 -5.73 -5.87
CA ARG A 16 14.76 -6.89 -5.11
C ARG A 16 14.03 -6.45 -3.85
N ARG A 17 12.75 -6.81 -3.77
CA ARG A 17 11.91 -6.57 -2.58
C ARG A 17 11.24 -7.85 -2.16
N THR A 18 11.51 -8.27 -0.94
CA THR A 18 10.86 -9.40 -0.28
C THR A 18 9.98 -8.88 0.85
N ILE A 19 8.72 -9.31 0.89
CA ILE A 19 7.78 -8.92 1.95
C ILE A 19 7.24 -10.21 2.55
N HIS A 20 7.50 -10.40 3.84
CA HIS A 20 6.89 -11.44 4.65
C HIS A 20 5.66 -10.86 5.34
N ALA A 21 4.53 -11.57 5.31
CA ALA A 21 3.30 -11.09 5.92
C ALA A 21 2.65 -12.20 6.75
N ILE A 22 2.14 -11.82 7.91
CA ILE A 22 1.28 -12.65 8.75
C ILE A 22 -0.03 -11.92 8.97
N TYR A 23 -1.14 -12.62 8.84
CA TYR A 23 -2.47 -12.06 9.05
C TYR A 23 -3.28 -12.95 9.98
N GLY A 24 -4.06 -12.32 10.86
CA GLY A 24 -5.02 -12.97 11.72
C GLY A 24 -6.31 -12.17 11.71
N ILE A 25 -7.45 -12.87 11.59
CA ILE A 25 -8.78 -12.27 11.66
C ILE A 25 -9.60 -13.11 12.63
N TYR A 26 -10.27 -12.43 13.55
CA TYR A 26 -11.18 -13.04 14.51
C TYR A 26 -12.51 -12.29 14.45
N GLY A 27 -13.60 -13.03 14.33
CA GLY A 27 -14.93 -12.46 14.26
C GLY A 27 -15.95 -13.36 14.91
N GLY A 28 -17.02 -12.74 15.38
CA GLY A 28 -18.10 -13.41 16.05
C GLY A 28 -19.36 -12.56 16.07
N LYS A 29 -20.47 -13.22 16.42
CA LYS A 29 -21.75 -12.56 16.66
C LYS A 29 -22.20 -12.89 18.07
N TRP A 30 -22.51 -11.87 18.85
CA TRP A 30 -23.14 -12.01 20.14
C TRP A 30 -24.50 -11.31 20.12
N GLY A 31 -25.56 -12.12 20.02
CA GLY A 31 -26.92 -11.61 19.95
C GLY A 31 -27.10 -10.70 18.73
N ARG A 32 -27.33 -9.41 18.97
CA ARG A 32 -27.53 -8.38 17.92
C ARG A 32 -26.24 -7.64 17.54
N LEU A 33 -25.13 -7.93 18.22
CA LEU A 33 -23.82 -7.34 17.95
C LEU A 33 -22.96 -8.30 17.12
N GLY A 34 -22.56 -7.90 15.92
CA GLY A 34 -21.52 -8.54 15.14
C GLY A 34 -20.21 -7.78 15.30
N TYR A 35 -19.10 -8.48 15.50
CA TYR A 35 -17.78 -7.88 15.57
C TYR A 35 -16.77 -8.70 14.77
N GLN A 36 -15.79 -8.02 14.20
CA GLN A 36 -14.67 -8.63 13.51
C GLN A 36 -13.44 -7.74 13.69
N ALA A 37 -12.37 -8.30 14.21
CA ALA A 37 -11.08 -7.64 14.35
C ALA A 37 -10.05 -8.41 13.52
N GLY A 38 -9.17 -7.67 12.86
CA GLY A 38 -8.06 -8.21 12.08
C GLY A 38 -6.77 -7.50 12.44
N LEU A 39 -5.67 -8.23 12.33
CA LEU A 39 -4.33 -7.67 12.42
C LEU A 39 -3.46 -8.32 11.37
N ARG A 40 -2.78 -7.49 10.58
CA ARG A 40 -1.77 -7.93 9.63
C ARG A 40 -0.43 -7.29 9.97
N GLY A 41 0.59 -8.12 10.16
CA GLY A 41 1.98 -7.69 10.26
C GLY A 41 2.70 -7.94 8.94
N GLU A 42 3.41 -6.95 8.43
CA GLU A 42 4.30 -7.10 7.29
C GLU A 42 5.74 -6.77 7.70
N TYR A 43 6.68 -7.64 7.36
CA TYR A 43 8.10 -7.41 7.44
C TYR A 43 8.64 -7.24 6.02
N THR A 44 9.14 -6.05 5.70
CA THR A 44 9.67 -5.73 4.38
C THR A 44 11.18 -5.72 4.43
N ASP A 45 11.81 -6.59 3.65
CA ASP A 45 13.23 -6.56 3.30
C ASP A 45 13.36 -6.04 1.86
N ARG A 46 13.90 -4.84 1.69
CA ARG A 46 14.15 -4.26 0.37
C ARG A 46 15.61 -3.91 0.23
N ALA A 47 16.25 -4.47 -0.79
CA ALA A 47 17.58 -4.08 -1.24
C ALA A 47 17.46 -3.48 -2.64
N THR A 48 17.79 -2.19 -2.76
CA THR A 48 17.87 -1.51 -4.06
C THR A 48 19.29 -1.05 -4.28
N ALA A 49 19.89 -1.41 -5.41
CA ALA A 49 21.19 -0.92 -5.84
C ALA A 49 21.01 -0.03 -7.07
N PHE A 50 21.45 1.22 -6.98
CA PHE A 50 21.47 2.15 -8.10
C PHE A 50 22.93 2.54 -8.43
N GLY A 51 23.30 2.46 -9.72
CA GLY A 51 24.55 3.01 -10.27
C GLY A 51 25.65 1.99 -10.62
N LEU A 52 26.37 2.26 -11.71
CA LEU A 52 27.49 1.45 -12.23
C LEU A 52 28.81 1.63 -11.43
N ASN A 53 29.04 2.77 -10.76
CA ASN A 53 30.32 3.09 -10.10
C ASN A 53 30.25 3.35 -8.59
N THR A 54 29.06 3.64 -8.02
CA THR A 54 28.88 3.82 -6.57
C THR A 54 27.50 3.28 -6.17
N PRO A 55 27.36 2.01 -5.78
CA PRO A 55 26.06 1.43 -5.45
C PRO A 55 25.48 2.10 -4.21
N GLN A 56 24.52 3.01 -4.39
CA GLN A 56 23.73 3.52 -3.27
C GLN A 56 22.75 2.42 -2.85
N ARG A 57 23.09 1.74 -1.76
CA ARG A 57 22.25 0.71 -1.15
C ARG A 57 21.19 1.36 -0.29
N PHE A 58 19.96 1.39 -0.80
CA PHE A 58 18.79 1.72 0.01
C PHE A 58 18.21 0.42 0.57
N ALA A 59 18.74 0.01 1.73
CA ALA A 59 18.17 -1.05 2.54
C ALA A 59 17.00 -0.47 3.34
N ILE A 60 15.79 -0.99 3.12
CA ILE A 60 14.65 -0.75 4.01
C ILE A 60 14.39 -2.06 4.73
N ASP A 61 14.66 -2.06 6.03
CA ASP A 61 14.22 -3.07 6.98
C ASP A 61 13.12 -2.44 7.85
N ARG A 62 11.88 -2.91 7.70
CA ARG A 62 10.75 -2.36 8.45
C ARG A 62 9.69 -3.40 8.74
N ALA A 63 9.25 -3.41 10.00
CA ALA A 63 8.03 -4.08 10.44
C ALA A 63 6.88 -3.07 10.48
N ASP A 64 5.81 -3.35 9.74
CA ASP A 64 4.58 -2.57 9.68
C ASP A 64 3.40 -3.37 10.24
N LEU A 65 2.50 -2.69 10.97
CA LEU A 65 1.27 -3.29 11.50
C LEU A 65 0.03 -2.60 10.92
N PHE A 66 -0.93 -3.42 10.52
CA PHE A 66 -2.17 -3.03 9.87
C PHE A 66 -3.37 -3.61 10.63
N PRO A 67 -3.85 -2.91 11.66
CA PRO A 67 -5.09 -3.28 12.34
C PRO A 67 -6.31 -2.99 11.45
N SER A 68 -7.34 -3.82 11.61
CA SER A 68 -8.68 -3.57 11.11
C SER A 68 -9.72 -3.97 12.16
N ALA A 69 -10.81 -3.22 12.23
CA ALA A 69 -11.93 -3.50 13.11
C ALA A 69 -13.23 -3.16 12.40
N HIS A 70 -14.20 -4.06 12.52
CA HIS A 70 -15.55 -3.91 11.99
C HIS A 70 -16.52 -4.26 13.10
N VAL A 71 -17.47 -3.39 13.34
CA VAL A 71 -18.56 -3.61 14.28
C VAL A 71 -19.88 -3.39 13.56
N SER A 72 -20.87 -4.19 13.89
CA SER A 72 -22.22 -3.95 13.45
C SER A 72 -23.21 -4.27 14.54
N TYR A 73 -24.25 -3.46 14.67
CA TYR A 73 -25.27 -3.61 15.68
C TYR A 73 -26.64 -3.55 15.04
N GLN A 74 -27.42 -4.60 15.23
CA GLN A 74 -28.78 -4.70 14.71
C GLN A 74 -29.75 -4.01 15.67
N PHE A 75 -30.22 -2.81 15.27
CA PHE A 75 -31.10 -1.96 16.07
C PHE A 75 -32.54 -2.47 16.04
N SER A 76 -33.01 -2.88 14.86
CA SER A 76 -34.30 -3.53 14.61
C SER A 76 -34.12 -4.60 13.52
N ASP A 77 -35.14 -5.42 13.27
CA ASP A 77 -35.05 -6.47 12.24
C ASP A 77 -34.87 -5.90 10.82
N GLY A 78 -35.12 -4.60 10.64
CA GLY A 78 -34.85 -3.87 9.40
C GLY A 78 -33.77 -2.79 9.50
N GLN A 79 -33.08 -2.61 10.63
CA GLN A 79 -32.07 -1.54 10.77
C GLN A 79 -30.79 -2.04 11.42
N GLN A 80 -29.65 -1.74 10.79
CA GLN A 80 -28.32 -2.12 11.25
C GLN A 80 -27.38 -0.92 11.19
N LEU A 81 -26.72 -0.64 12.31
CA LEU A 81 -25.60 0.28 12.37
C LEU A 81 -24.31 -0.48 12.09
N MET A 82 -23.40 0.14 11.35
CA MET A 82 -22.11 -0.41 10.97
C MET A 82 -21.03 0.63 11.23
N GLY A 83 -19.91 0.19 11.79
CA GLY A 83 -18.70 0.98 11.94
C GLY A 83 -17.51 0.18 11.47
N SER A 84 -16.59 0.81 10.77
CA SER A 84 -15.35 0.18 10.31
C SER A 84 -14.16 1.10 10.55
N TYR A 85 -13.03 0.47 10.86
CA TYR A 85 -11.71 1.08 10.91
C TYR A 85 -10.72 0.16 10.19
N SER A 86 -9.88 0.72 9.34
CA SER A 86 -8.77 -0.04 8.76
C SER A 86 -7.57 0.86 8.49
N ARG A 87 -6.38 0.33 8.74
CA ARG A 87 -5.11 0.97 8.35
C ARG A 87 -4.50 0.27 7.14
N ARG A 88 -4.09 1.05 6.14
CA ARG A 88 -3.46 0.57 4.90
C ARG A 88 -2.16 1.32 4.63
N ILE A 89 -1.31 0.75 3.77
CA ILE A 89 -0.07 1.37 3.32
C ILE A 89 -0.05 1.49 1.81
N GLU A 90 0.36 2.65 1.31
CA GLU A 90 0.67 2.88 -0.08
C GLU A 90 2.19 3.04 -0.23
N ARG A 91 2.80 2.12 -1.00
CA ARG A 91 4.25 2.11 -1.22
C ARG A 91 4.55 2.76 -2.59
N PRO A 92 5.44 3.76 -2.66
CA PRO A 92 5.83 4.35 -3.93
C PRO A 92 6.42 3.26 -4.84
N ARG A 93 5.97 3.25 -6.09
CA ARG A 93 6.47 2.32 -7.13
C ARG A 93 7.89 2.69 -7.53
N SER A 94 8.66 1.75 -8.06
CA SER A 94 10.10 1.91 -8.32
C SER A 94 10.44 3.14 -9.17
N TRP A 95 9.64 3.46 -10.17
CA TRP A 95 9.80 4.66 -11.03
C TRP A 95 9.54 6.00 -10.33
N TYR A 96 8.94 6.02 -9.13
CA TYR A 96 8.88 7.23 -8.30
C TYR A 96 10.19 7.47 -7.55
N LEU A 97 11.07 6.47 -7.47
CA LEU A 97 12.36 6.54 -6.77
C LEU A 97 13.53 6.74 -7.75
N GLU A 98 13.30 6.55 -9.04
CA GLU A 98 14.32 6.73 -10.09
C GLU A 98 14.67 8.21 -10.26
N PRO A 99 15.89 8.66 -9.92
CA PRO A 99 16.29 10.07 -10.03
C PRO A 99 16.65 10.47 -11.47
N PHE A 100 16.34 9.63 -12.46
CA PHE A 100 16.65 9.88 -13.86
C PHE A 100 15.59 10.76 -14.50
N ILE A 101 16.04 11.78 -15.21
CA ILE A 101 15.17 12.66 -15.98
C ILE A 101 14.61 11.88 -17.17
N THR A 102 13.29 11.65 -17.15
CA THR A 102 12.54 11.04 -18.24
C THR A 102 11.71 12.12 -18.93
N TRP A 103 11.91 12.27 -20.25
CA TRP A 103 11.10 13.14 -21.08
C TRP A 103 9.80 12.40 -21.42
N VAL A 104 8.67 12.87 -20.90
CA VAL A 104 7.35 12.26 -21.17
C VAL A 104 6.77 12.83 -22.46
N ASP A 105 6.98 14.12 -22.70
CA ASP A 105 6.72 14.80 -23.97
C ASP A 105 7.63 16.05 -24.13
N ALA A 106 7.41 16.84 -25.18
CA ALA A 106 8.23 18.01 -25.50
C ALA A 106 8.20 19.13 -24.44
N TYR A 107 7.23 19.13 -23.53
CA TYR A 107 7.06 20.14 -22.48
C TYR A 107 7.07 19.58 -21.06
N ASN A 108 6.97 18.25 -20.91
CA ASN A 108 6.89 17.57 -19.63
C ASN A 108 8.11 16.71 -19.37
N VAL A 109 8.82 17.10 -18.31
CA VAL A 109 9.98 16.40 -17.77
C VAL A 109 9.60 15.81 -16.43
N ARG A 110 9.86 14.51 -16.23
CA ARG A 110 9.62 13.81 -14.97
C ARG A 110 10.93 13.32 -14.38
N SER A 111 11.11 13.54 -13.09
CA SER A 111 12.17 12.92 -12.29
C SER A 111 11.55 12.37 -11.01
N GLY A 112 11.96 11.15 -10.61
CA GLY A 112 11.56 10.55 -9.35
C GLY A 112 12.34 11.13 -8.17
N ASN A 113 11.81 10.93 -6.96
CA ASN A 113 12.46 11.32 -5.72
C ASN A 113 12.77 10.05 -4.89
N PRO A 114 14.04 9.60 -4.82
CA PRO A 114 14.44 8.42 -4.06
C PRO A 114 14.21 8.55 -2.54
N ALA A 115 13.98 9.75 -2.01
CA ALA A 115 13.68 9.99 -0.60
C ALA A 115 12.20 9.78 -0.22
N LEU A 116 11.33 9.36 -1.15
CA LEU A 116 9.92 9.14 -0.87
C LEU A 116 9.71 8.01 0.15
N THR A 117 9.04 8.36 1.24
CA THR A 117 8.58 7.40 2.26
C THR A 117 7.21 6.83 1.90
N PRO A 118 6.88 5.62 2.36
CA PRO A 118 5.53 5.08 2.21
C PRO A 118 4.49 5.90 2.97
N GLU A 119 3.29 5.97 2.41
CA GLU A 119 2.13 6.66 3.00
C GLU A 119 1.26 5.67 3.78
N TYR A 120 0.77 6.06 4.94
CA TYR A 120 -0.19 5.28 5.72
C TYR A 120 -1.56 5.95 5.69
N ILE A 121 -2.59 5.15 5.44
CA ILE A 121 -3.96 5.62 5.32
C ILE A 121 -4.78 4.96 6.42
N ASP A 122 -5.38 5.78 7.29
CA ASP A 122 -6.33 5.36 8.30
C ASP A 122 -7.75 5.70 7.82
N SER A 123 -8.55 4.67 7.55
CA SER A 123 -9.93 4.81 7.06
C SER A 123 -10.91 4.51 8.17
N TYR A 124 -11.88 5.41 8.35
CA TYR A 124 -12.97 5.28 9.31
C TYR A 124 -14.29 5.42 8.56
N GLU A 125 -15.20 4.47 8.72
CA GLU A 125 -16.52 4.50 8.10
C GLU A 125 -17.60 4.24 9.13
N PHE A 126 -18.71 4.95 8.97
CA PHE A 126 -19.92 4.75 9.76
C PHE A 126 -21.11 4.70 8.81
N GLY A 127 -22.00 3.73 8.99
CA GLY A 127 -23.14 3.52 8.12
C GLY A 127 -24.38 3.08 8.90
N LEU A 128 -25.54 3.50 8.40
CA LEU A 128 -26.84 2.97 8.80
C LEU A 128 -27.45 2.27 7.58
N GLN A 129 -27.71 0.98 7.72
CA GLN A 129 -28.41 0.20 6.73
C GLN A 129 -29.85 0.03 7.18
N THR A 130 -30.81 0.43 6.34
CA THR A 130 -32.24 0.20 6.58
C THR A 130 -32.81 -0.65 5.45
N PHE A 131 -33.52 -1.71 5.79
CA PHE A 131 -34.34 -2.49 4.89
C PHE A 131 -35.75 -1.89 4.90
N ILE A 132 -36.22 -1.48 3.73
CA ILE A 132 -37.58 -0.96 3.52
C ILE A 132 -38.26 -1.96 2.59
N ASP A 133 -39.24 -2.69 3.12
CA ASP A 133 -40.13 -3.47 2.26
C ASP A 133 -40.98 -2.51 1.42
N LYS A 134 -40.96 -2.71 0.09
CA LYS A 134 -41.89 -2.02 -0.80
C LYS A 134 -43.24 -2.72 -0.68
N ALA A 135 -44.21 -1.99 -0.10
CA ALA A 135 -45.63 -2.32 -0.17
C ALA A 135 -46.17 -2.16 -1.60
#